data_AF-A0A3S0YXG7-F1
#
_entry.id   AF-A0A3S0YXG7-F1
#
_cell.length_a   1.000
_cell.length_b   1.000
_cell.length_c   1.000
_cell.angle_alpha   90.00
_cell.angle_beta   90.00
_cell.angle_gamma   90.00
#
_symmetry.space_group_name_H-M   'P 1'
#
loop_
_entity.id
_entity.type
_entity.pdbx_description
1 polymer ?
#
loop_
_entity_poly.entity_id
_entity_poly.type
_entity_poly.pdbx_seq_one_letter_code
_entity_poly.pdbx_strand_id
1 'polypeptide(L)'
;MLIVQWLRALRRKPAASLHETPPDQTSLTAADDHIRAEHAALYEEARANWQPNQAFIDNGVRMHIAANDPAFPAKREAAVKAITAAMDKVAQAHGLTKKAKSWAKSGPLGTVSMHLQRSRYGFECYINLGFQPLSEASHGPWAQDDFVRLGRFFPTDLTASGEPGALIYLDVHEDTAALTGPMQVLESRALPWLLAHLENPDAWRAPFLTGPAALD
;
A
#
# COMPACT_ATOMS: atom_id res chain seq x y z
N MET A 1 -16.22 -13.97 -20.46
CA MET A 1 -15.63 -14.45 -21.71
C MET A 1 -14.12 -14.26 -21.61
N LEU A 2 -13.35 -15.36 -21.65
CA LEU A 2 -11.88 -15.50 -21.76
C LEU A 2 -10.97 -14.84 -20.69
N ILE A 3 -10.34 -15.67 -19.84
CA ILE A 3 -8.87 -15.94 -19.78
C ILE A 3 -8.58 -16.72 -18.48
N VAL A 4 -8.61 -18.05 -18.54
CA VAL A 4 -7.84 -18.94 -17.63
C VAL A 4 -7.51 -20.18 -18.46
N GLN A 5 -6.22 -20.39 -18.74
CA GLN A 5 -5.56 -21.65 -19.12
C GLN A 5 -4.38 -21.31 -20.04
N TRP A 6 -3.15 -21.23 -19.52
CA TRP A 6 -1.97 -21.67 -20.28
C TRP A 6 -0.82 -22.06 -19.32
N LEU A 7 -0.54 -23.37 -19.34
CA LEU A 7 0.77 -24.03 -19.31
C LEU A 7 1.61 -24.09 -18.03
N ARG A 8 1.29 -25.13 -17.25
CA ARG A 8 2.28 -26.18 -16.98
C ARG A 8 2.77 -26.77 -18.31
N ALA A 9 3.96 -26.38 -18.74
CA ALA A 9 4.78 -27.13 -19.69
C ALA A 9 6.12 -27.41 -19.01
N LEU A 10 6.34 -28.64 -18.55
CA LEU A 10 7.04 -29.67 -19.31
C LEU A 10 8.45 -29.21 -19.75
N ARG A 11 9.38 -29.14 -18.80
CA ARG A 11 10.79 -29.43 -19.14
C ARG A 11 11.03 -30.92 -18.93
N ARG A 12 10.95 -31.67 -20.03
CA ARG A 12 11.59 -32.98 -20.16
C ARG A 12 13.10 -32.78 -20.00
N LYS A 13 13.70 -33.49 -19.07
CA LYS A 13 15.14 -33.60 -18.89
C LYS A 13 15.67 -34.50 -20.01
N PRO A 14 16.54 -34.02 -20.93
CA PRO A 14 17.19 -34.91 -21.87
C PRO A 14 18.16 -35.82 -21.10
N ALA A 15 18.06 -37.12 -21.33
CA ALA A 15 19.08 -38.07 -20.94
C ALA A 15 20.29 -37.86 -21.86
N ALA A 16 21.39 -37.37 -21.29
CA ALA A 16 22.70 -37.39 -21.94
C ALA A 16 23.61 -38.29 -21.10
N SER A 17 23.80 -39.51 -21.56
CA SER A 17 24.95 -40.34 -21.23
C SER A 17 26.07 -39.97 -22.18
N LEU A 18 27.02 -39.16 -21.71
CA LEU A 18 28.35 -39.07 -22.32
C LEU A 18 29.38 -39.18 -21.20
N HIS A 19 30.23 -40.18 -21.37
CA HIS A 19 31.41 -40.43 -20.57
C HIS A 19 32.41 -39.31 -20.90
N GLU A 20 32.32 -38.19 -20.19
CA GLU A 20 33.32 -37.13 -20.28
C GLU A 20 34.45 -37.48 -19.30
N THR A 21 35.64 -37.66 -19.87
CA THR A 21 36.92 -37.71 -19.16
C THR A 21 37.02 -36.48 -18.25
N PRO A 22 37.43 -36.59 -16.97
CA PRO A 22 37.61 -35.42 -16.13
C PRO A 22 38.61 -34.48 -16.80
N PRO A 23 38.26 -33.19 -17.05
CA PRO A 23 39.28 -32.25 -17.44
C PRO A 23 40.32 -32.15 -16.32
N ASP A 24 41.58 -32.13 -16.73
CA ASP A 24 42.74 -31.91 -15.89
C ASP A 24 42.49 -30.70 -14.98
N GLN A 25 42.39 -30.94 -13.66
CA GLN A 25 42.00 -29.93 -12.65
C GLN A 25 43.12 -28.90 -12.36
N THR A 26 44.13 -28.83 -13.22
CA THR A 26 45.37 -28.09 -12.96
C THR A 26 45.46 -26.77 -13.72
N SER A 27 44.37 -26.32 -14.35
CA SER A 27 44.30 -25.04 -15.07
C SER A 27 42.91 -24.38 -14.98
N LEU A 28 42.35 -24.31 -13.77
CA LEU A 28 41.32 -23.32 -13.43
C LEU A 28 42.05 -22.00 -13.14
N THR A 29 42.13 -21.19 -14.18
CA THR A 29 42.91 -19.95 -14.25
C THR A 29 42.13 -18.78 -13.65
N ALA A 30 42.81 -17.65 -13.41
CA ALA A 30 42.26 -16.41 -12.84
C ALA A 30 40.88 -15.93 -13.38
N ALA A 31 40.44 -16.43 -14.55
CA ALA A 31 39.11 -16.22 -15.09
C ALA A 31 37.99 -16.84 -14.21
N ASP A 32 38.22 -18.01 -13.61
CA ASP A 32 37.25 -18.65 -12.71
C ASP A 32 37.17 -17.94 -11.35
N ASP A 33 38.28 -17.34 -10.91
CA ASP A 33 38.30 -16.49 -9.71
C ASP A 33 37.55 -15.17 -9.96
N HIS A 34 37.63 -14.61 -11.17
CA HIS A 34 36.87 -13.41 -11.55
C HIS A 34 35.36 -13.68 -11.61
N ILE A 35 34.93 -14.77 -12.25
CA ILE A 35 33.51 -15.16 -12.30
C ILE A 35 32.98 -15.47 -10.89
N ARG A 36 33.78 -16.11 -10.03
CA ARG A 36 33.41 -16.40 -8.64
C ARG A 36 33.32 -15.12 -7.80
N ALA A 37 34.21 -14.15 -8.03
CA ALA A 37 34.17 -12.84 -7.37
C ALA A 37 32.98 -11.99 -7.83
N GLU A 38 32.67 -11.97 -9.13
CA GLU A 38 31.50 -11.27 -9.67
C GLU A 38 30.19 -11.89 -9.15
N HIS A 39 30.07 -13.21 -9.14
CA HIS A 39 28.93 -13.88 -8.53
C HIS A 39 28.84 -13.60 -7.02
N ALA A 40 29.96 -13.60 -6.28
CA ALA A 40 29.95 -13.28 -4.86
C ALA A 40 29.51 -11.82 -4.61
N ALA A 41 29.94 -10.88 -5.44
CA ALA A 41 29.51 -9.48 -5.38
C ALA A 41 28.00 -9.34 -5.67
N LEU A 42 27.48 -10.02 -6.70
CA LEU A 42 26.04 -10.04 -6.98
C LEU A 42 25.23 -10.70 -5.86
N TYR A 43 25.76 -11.74 -5.22
CA TYR A 43 25.12 -12.38 -4.08
C TYR A 43 25.14 -11.49 -2.83
N GLU A 44 26.22 -10.77 -2.55
CA GLU A 44 26.29 -9.82 -1.43
C GLU A 44 25.44 -8.57 -1.70
N GLU A 45 25.36 -8.09 -2.94
CA GLU A 45 24.45 -7.00 -3.33
C GLU A 45 22.99 -7.45 -3.22
N ALA A 46 22.66 -8.66 -3.71
CA ALA A 46 21.34 -9.25 -3.51
C ALA A 46 21.04 -9.44 -2.01
N ARG A 47 22.00 -9.90 -1.21
CA ARG A 47 21.82 -10.08 0.24
C ARG A 47 21.61 -8.74 0.94
N ALA A 48 22.36 -7.70 0.59
CA ALA A 48 22.19 -6.34 1.10
C ALA A 48 20.82 -5.77 0.72
N ASN A 49 20.36 -6.01 -0.51
CA ASN A 49 19.03 -5.62 -0.99
C ASN A 49 17.89 -6.45 -0.35
N TRP A 50 18.19 -7.64 0.18
CA TRP A 50 17.25 -8.52 0.87
C TRP A 50 17.23 -8.34 2.38
N GLN A 51 18.11 -7.51 2.97
CA GLN A 51 17.99 -7.20 4.38
C GLN A 51 16.70 -6.40 4.59
N PRO A 52 15.77 -6.87 5.44
CA PRO A 52 14.58 -6.10 5.74
C PRO A 52 15.02 -4.75 6.30
N ASN A 53 14.55 -3.68 5.67
CA ASN A 53 14.85 -2.33 6.13
C ASN A 53 14.37 -2.14 7.59
N GLN A 54 15.00 -1.21 8.30
CA GLN A 54 14.75 -0.97 9.72
C GLN A 54 13.26 -0.78 10.04
N ALA A 55 12.50 -0.10 9.18
CA ALA A 55 11.08 0.12 9.45
C ALA A 55 10.18 -1.12 9.20
N PHE A 56 10.62 -2.14 8.43
CA PHE A 56 9.93 -3.43 8.33
C PHE A 56 10.15 -4.23 9.61
N ILE A 57 11.38 -4.17 10.14
CA ILE A 57 11.71 -4.68 11.46
C ILE A 57 10.83 -3.97 12.50
N ASP A 58 10.66 -2.65 12.41
CA ASP A 58 9.83 -1.89 13.35
C ASP A 58 8.33 -2.26 13.25
N ASN A 59 7.77 -2.55 12.07
CA ASN A 59 6.37 -3.01 11.98
C ASN A 59 6.19 -4.44 12.51
N GLY A 60 7.13 -5.35 12.21
CA GLY A 60 7.14 -6.70 12.77
C GLY A 60 7.19 -6.70 14.30
N VAL A 61 7.99 -5.78 14.88
CA VAL A 61 8.04 -5.56 16.34
C VAL A 61 6.70 -5.07 16.87
N ARG A 62 6.07 -4.07 16.25
CA ARG A 62 4.74 -3.59 16.66
C ARG A 62 3.68 -4.68 16.61
N MET A 63 3.66 -5.49 15.55
CA MET A 63 2.77 -6.64 15.45
C MET A 63 3.02 -7.65 16.57
N HIS A 64 4.29 -7.94 16.87
CA HIS A 64 4.65 -8.85 17.95
C HIS A 64 4.22 -8.32 19.34
N ILE A 65 4.43 -7.03 19.61
CA ILE A 65 3.96 -6.37 20.83
C ILE A 65 2.44 -6.48 20.94
N ALA A 66 1.73 -6.08 19.89
CA ALA A 66 0.27 -6.12 19.86
C ALA A 66 -0.31 -7.53 20.03
N ALA A 67 0.35 -8.55 19.46
CA ALA A 67 -0.08 -9.94 19.58
C ALA A 67 0.06 -10.50 21.01
N ASN A 68 0.99 -9.97 21.80
CA ASN A 68 1.26 -10.41 23.17
C ASN A 68 0.69 -9.46 24.24
N ASP A 69 0.10 -8.33 23.84
CA ASP A 69 -0.50 -7.36 24.75
C ASP A 69 -2.00 -7.68 24.98
N PRO A 70 -2.40 -8.15 26.17
CA PRO A 70 -3.81 -8.46 26.46
C PRO A 70 -4.71 -7.21 26.43
N ALA A 71 -4.16 -6.01 26.59
CA ALA A 71 -4.91 -4.76 26.47
C ALA A 71 -5.06 -4.29 25.02
N PHE A 72 -4.38 -4.91 24.05
CA PHE A 72 -4.38 -4.48 22.65
C PHE A 72 -5.78 -4.31 22.04
N PRO A 73 -6.78 -5.19 22.28
CA PRO A 73 -8.13 -4.96 21.76
C PRO A 73 -8.71 -3.61 22.19
N ALA A 74 -8.53 -3.20 23.45
CA ALA A 74 -9.02 -1.92 23.95
C ALA A 74 -8.23 -0.74 23.33
N LYS A 75 -6.90 -0.88 23.22
CA LYS A 75 -6.03 0.11 22.56
C LYS A 75 -6.43 0.34 21.10
N ARG A 76 -6.71 -0.75 20.37
CA ARG A 76 -7.21 -0.71 18.99
C ARG A 76 -8.53 0.04 18.89
N GLU A 77 -9.52 -0.26 19.73
CA GLU A 77 -10.81 0.44 19.67
C GLU A 77 -10.65 1.94 19.99
N ALA A 78 -9.78 2.29 20.93
CA ALA A 78 -9.43 3.69 21.21
C ALA A 78 -8.78 4.38 20.00
N ALA A 79 -7.82 3.72 19.35
CA ALA A 79 -7.18 4.23 18.12
C ALA A 79 -8.19 4.38 16.97
N VAL A 80 -9.05 3.40 16.73
CA VAL A 80 -10.11 3.48 15.70
C VAL A 80 -11.05 4.66 15.97
N LYS A 81 -11.40 4.93 17.23
CA LYS A 81 -12.20 6.10 17.60
C LYS A 81 -11.48 7.41 17.29
N ALA A 82 -10.19 7.51 17.63
CA ALA A 82 -9.38 8.69 17.32
C ALA A 82 -9.26 8.93 15.80
N ILE A 83 -8.95 7.88 15.03
CA ILE A 83 -8.87 7.93 13.57
C ILE A 83 -10.20 8.38 12.97
N THR A 84 -11.30 7.76 13.39
CA THR A 84 -12.64 8.07 12.88
C THR A 84 -13.02 9.53 13.19
N ALA A 85 -12.67 10.04 14.37
CA ALA A 85 -12.94 11.44 14.73
C ALA A 85 -12.11 12.41 13.89
N ALA A 86 -10.84 12.10 13.64
CA ALA A 86 -9.97 12.91 12.79
C ALA A 86 -10.45 12.93 11.33
N MET A 87 -10.81 11.78 10.78
CA MET A 87 -11.43 11.67 9.45
C MET A 87 -12.73 12.45 9.37
N ASP A 88 -13.56 12.41 10.42
CA ASP A 88 -14.84 13.13 10.44
C ASP A 88 -14.66 14.64 10.35
N LYS A 89 -13.70 15.20 11.07
CA LYS A 89 -13.35 16.63 10.99
C LYS A 89 -12.98 17.03 9.55
N VAL A 90 -12.08 16.26 8.92
CA VAL A 90 -11.63 16.53 7.55
C VAL A 90 -12.78 16.34 6.55
N ALA A 91 -13.56 15.27 6.67
CA ALA A 91 -14.69 14.99 5.79
C ALA A 91 -15.76 16.10 5.83
N GLN A 92 -16.09 16.60 7.03
CA GLN A 92 -17.07 17.68 7.21
C GLN A 92 -16.62 18.99 6.58
N ALA A 93 -15.33 19.34 6.68
CA ALA A 93 -14.78 20.53 6.03
C ALA A 93 -14.94 20.50 4.50
N HIS A 94 -15.03 19.31 3.91
CA HIS A 94 -15.24 19.09 2.47
C HIS A 94 -16.71 18.79 2.08
N GLY A 95 -17.62 18.85 3.05
CA GLY A 95 -19.06 18.62 2.84
C GLY A 95 -19.44 17.16 2.58
N LEU A 96 -18.60 16.20 3.00
CA LEU A 96 -18.99 14.79 2.99
C LEU A 96 -19.86 14.50 4.23
N THR A 97 -20.90 13.69 4.04
CA THR A 97 -21.80 13.26 5.13
C THR A 97 -21.40 11.86 5.60
N LYS A 98 -21.36 11.67 6.92
CA LYS A 98 -21.04 10.39 7.55
C LYS A 98 -22.22 9.43 7.55
N LYS A 99 -21.99 8.18 7.15
CA LYS A 99 -22.91 7.04 7.31
C LYS A 99 -22.14 5.86 7.90
N ALA A 100 -22.40 5.53 9.16
CA ALA A 100 -21.64 4.53 9.91
C ALA A 100 -20.12 4.81 9.92
N LYS A 101 -19.31 3.96 9.26
CA LYS A 101 -17.83 4.08 9.14
C LYS A 101 -17.36 4.56 7.76
N SER A 102 -18.27 5.15 6.98
CA SER A 102 -17.95 5.78 5.70
C SER A 102 -18.47 7.20 5.63
N TRP A 103 -17.88 7.98 4.72
CA TRP A 103 -18.27 9.34 4.39
C TRP A 103 -18.54 9.39 2.90
N ALA A 104 -19.58 10.09 2.48
CA ALA A 104 -19.93 10.17 1.08
C ALA A 104 -20.48 11.55 0.70
N LYS A 105 -20.35 11.88 -0.58
CA LYS A 105 -20.95 13.04 -1.21
C LYS A 105 -21.38 12.68 -2.62
N SER A 106 -22.62 13.00 -2.96
CA SER A 106 -23.14 12.81 -4.32
C SER A 106 -23.11 14.13 -5.08
N GLY A 107 -22.99 14.03 -6.41
CA GLY A 107 -22.95 15.16 -7.32
C GLY A 107 -23.42 14.76 -8.73
N PRO A 108 -23.31 15.67 -9.71
CA PRO A 108 -23.83 15.47 -11.06
C PRO A 108 -23.29 14.25 -11.81
N LEU A 109 -22.07 13.80 -11.50
CA LEU A 109 -21.44 12.66 -12.20
C LEU A 109 -21.44 11.36 -11.40
N GLY A 110 -21.78 11.38 -10.11
CA GLY A 110 -21.77 10.17 -9.30
C GLY A 110 -21.77 10.43 -7.80
N THR A 111 -21.27 9.44 -7.05
CA THR A 111 -21.04 9.52 -5.62
C THR A 111 -19.58 9.23 -5.32
N VAL A 112 -18.95 10.12 -4.58
CA VAL A 112 -17.63 9.86 -3.99
C VAL A 112 -17.80 9.37 -2.56
N SER A 113 -16.85 8.56 -2.12
CA SER A 113 -16.88 8.00 -0.78
C SER A 113 -15.48 7.76 -0.23
N MET A 114 -15.41 7.76 1.10
CA MET A 114 -14.22 7.44 1.88
C MET A 114 -14.59 6.43 2.95
N HIS A 115 -13.74 5.44 3.20
CA HIS A 115 -13.94 4.51 4.31
C HIS A 115 -12.62 4.10 4.97
N LEU A 116 -12.73 3.66 6.22
CA LEU A 116 -11.62 3.08 6.97
C LEU A 116 -11.65 1.55 6.81
N GLN A 117 -10.62 0.97 6.18
CA GLN A 117 -10.47 -0.47 6.01
C GLN A 117 -9.42 -1.01 6.98
N ARG A 118 -9.81 -1.98 7.81
CA ARG A 118 -8.86 -2.70 8.67
C ARG A 118 -8.01 -3.66 7.84
N SER A 119 -6.72 -3.75 8.14
CA SER A 119 -5.84 -4.73 7.50
C SER A 119 -6.24 -6.17 7.88
N ARG A 120 -5.86 -7.15 7.06
CA ARG A 120 -6.17 -8.57 7.32
C ARG A 120 -5.61 -9.08 8.65
N TYR A 121 -4.49 -8.52 9.09
CA TYR A 121 -3.84 -8.87 10.35
C TYR A 121 -4.39 -8.08 11.53
N GLY A 122 -5.03 -6.95 11.24
CA GLY A 122 -5.81 -6.22 12.21
C GLY A 122 -5.02 -5.40 13.22
N PHE A 123 -3.76 -5.07 12.87
CA PHE A 123 -2.84 -4.20 13.62
C PHE A 123 -2.77 -2.77 13.07
N GLU A 124 -3.26 -2.58 11.85
CA GLU A 124 -3.27 -1.31 11.14
C GLU A 124 -4.54 -1.19 10.30
N CYS A 125 -4.77 0.00 9.77
CA CYS A 125 -5.84 0.28 8.81
C CYS A 125 -5.42 1.27 7.74
N TYR A 126 -6.25 1.34 6.70
CA TYR A 126 -6.05 2.19 5.53
C TYR A 126 -7.28 3.06 5.32
N ILE A 127 -7.05 4.25 4.79
CA ILE A 127 -8.10 5.12 4.28
C ILE A 127 -8.23 4.89 2.79
N ASN A 128 -9.41 4.47 2.37
CA ASN A 128 -9.73 4.19 0.98
C ASN A 128 -10.70 5.23 0.44
N LEU A 129 -10.50 5.60 -0.81
CA LEU A 129 -11.25 6.61 -1.55
C LEU A 129 -11.88 5.92 -2.76
N GLY A 130 -13.17 6.10 -2.97
CA GLY A 130 -13.90 5.47 -4.06
C GLY A 130 -14.79 6.47 -4.78
N PHE A 131 -14.87 6.34 -6.10
CA PHE A 131 -15.82 7.06 -6.94
C PHE A 131 -16.74 6.06 -7.61
N GLN A 132 -18.04 6.33 -7.56
CA GLN A 132 -19.08 5.55 -8.20
C GLN A 132 -19.79 6.43 -9.22
N PRO A 133 -19.62 6.17 -10.53
CA PRO A 133 -20.36 6.88 -11.57
C PRO A 133 -21.87 6.68 -11.43
N LEU A 134 -22.68 7.66 -11.85
CA LEU A 134 -24.15 7.54 -11.85
C LEU A 134 -24.66 6.32 -12.63
N SER A 135 -23.98 5.94 -13.72
CA SER A 135 -24.33 4.77 -14.53
C SER A 135 -24.27 3.45 -13.76
N GLU A 136 -23.61 3.43 -12.61
CA GLU A 136 -23.35 2.24 -11.81
C GLU A 136 -23.98 2.32 -10.41
N ALA A 137 -24.89 3.28 -10.18
CA ALA A 137 -25.50 3.56 -8.88
C ALA A 137 -26.11 2.33 -8.19
N SER A 138 -26.63 1.37 -8.97
CA SER A 138 -27.26 0.13 -8.50
C SER A 138 -26.33 -0.80 -7.72
N HIS A 139 -25.01 -0.70 -7.90
CA HIS A 139 -24.04 -1.61 -7.28
C HIS A 139 -23.56 -1.12 -5.91
N GLY A 140 -23.80 0.15 -5.58
CA GLY A 140 -23.21 0.82 -4.42
C GLY A 140 -21.72 1.13 -4.59
N PRO A 141 -21.16 2.05 -3.79
CA PRO A 141 -19.84 2.64 -4.03
C PRO A 141 -18.66 1.70 -3.73
N TRP A 142 -18.94 0.48 -3.29
CA TRP A 142 -17.95 -0.51 -2.85
C TRP A 142 -17.93 -1.78 -3.70
N ALA A 143 -18.73 -1.85 -4.76
CA ALA A 143 -18.91 -3.09 -5.50
C ALA A 143 -17.77 -3.43 -6.45
N GLN A 144 -16.93 -2.46 -6.84
CA GLN A 144 -15.94 -2.68 -7.91
C GLN A 144 -14.51 -2.90 -7.43
N ASP A 145 -14.22 -2.94 -6.12
CA ASP A 145 -12.85 -3.01 -5.57
C ASP A 145 -11.87 -1.92 -6.11
N ASP A 146 -12.36 -0.97 -6.91
CA ASP A 146 -11.61 0.11 -7.56
C ASP A 146 -11.43 1.32 -6.62
N PHE A 147 -10.91 1.06 -5.42
CA PHE A 147 -10.59 2.13 -4.48
C PHE A 147 -9.12 2.56 -4.58
N VAL A 148 -8.91 3.86 -4.38
CA VAL A 148 -7.58 4.46 -4.26
C VAL A 148 -7.25 4.59 -2.78
N ARG A 149 -6.13 4.00 -2.36
CA ARG A 149 -5.62 4.15 -0.99
C ARG A 149 -5.00 5.53 -0.80
N LEU A 150 -5.14 6.09 0.41
CA LEU A 150 -4.53 7.37 0.78
C LEU A 150 -3.00 7.38 0.55
N GLY A 151 -2.34 6.22 0.69
CA GLY A 151 -0.92 6.05 0.40
C GLY A 151 -0.47 6.52 -0.98
N ARG A 152 -1.37 6.54 -1.97
CA ARG A 152 -1.08 7.03 -3.33
C ARG A 152 -0.81 8.54 -3.40
N PHE A 153 -1.21 9.30 -2.38
CA PHE A 153 -1.06 10.75 -2.33
C PHE A 153 0.17 11.20 -1.53
N PHE A 154 0.90 10.24 -0.95
CA PHE A 154 2.18 10.51 -0.31
C PHE A 154 3.30 10.65 -1.35
N PRO A 155 4.29 11.53 -1.11
CA PRO A 155 5.49 11.61 -1.94
C PRO A 155 6.21 10.25 -2.05
N THR A 156 6.69 9.93 -3.26
CA THR A 156 7.37 8.65 -3.57
C THR A 156 8.79 8.56 -3.02
N ASP A 157 9.37 9.68 -2.58
CA ASP A 157 10.70 9.79 -1.98
C ASP A 157 10.71 9.52 -0.47
N LEU A 158 9.55 9.27 0.13
CA LEU A 158 9.49 8.81 1.51
C LEU A 158 10.07 7.40 1.60
N THR A 159 11.32 7.33 2.06
CA THR A 159 12.05 6.11 2.46
C THR A 159 11.45 5.44 3.72
N ALA A 160 10.25 5.85 4.12
CA ALA A 160 9.50 5.19 5.19
C ALA A 160 9.11 3.80 4.70
N SER A 161 9.56 2.78 5.40
CA SER A 161 9.09 1.43 5.09
C SER A 161 7.79 1.12 5.82
N GLY A 162 6.98 0.32 5.14
CA GLY A 162 5.54 0.29 5.37
C GLY A 162 4.82 0.89 4.17
N GLU A 163 3.51 0.66 4.10
CA GLU A 163 2.68 1.30 3.08
C GLU A 163 2.42 2.75 3.51
N PRO A 164 2.79 3.77 2.70
CA PRO A 164 2.49 5.16 3.03
C PRO A 164 1.00 5.33 3.37
N GLY A 165 0.71 6.12 4.40
CA GLY A 165 -0.67 6.33 4.85
C GLY A 165 -1.31 5.15 5.59
N ALA A 166 -0.59 4.06 5.86
CA ALA A 166 -1.03 3.07 6.85
C ALA A 166 -1.09 3.69 8.25
N LEU A 167 -2.16 3.41 8.97
CA LEU A 167 -2.39 3.90 10.32
C LEU A 167 -2.26 2.73 11.30
N ILE A 168 -1.11 2.66 11.98
CA ILE A 168 -0.83 1.62 12.96
C ILE A 168 -1.53 1.97 14.27
N TYR A 169 -2.32 1.02 14.82
CA TYR A 169 -3.16 1.30 15.97
C TYR A 169 -2.39 1.62 17.25
N LEU A 170 -1.24 0.97 17.46
CA LEU A 170 -0.39 1.26 18.61
C LEU A 170 0.17 2.68 18.53
N ASP A 171 0.74 3.05 17.39
CA ASP A 171 1.30 4.40 17.17
C ASP A 171 0.24 5.49 17.43
N VAL A 172 -0.97 5.32 16.89
CA VAL A 172 -2.07 6.29 17.10
C VAL A 172 -2.56 6.30 18.55
N HIS A 173 -2.56 5.15 19.22
CA HIS A 173 -2.97 5.06 20.63
C HIS A 173 -1.95 5.73 21.57
N GLU A 174 -0.66 5.54 21.29
CA GLU A 174 0.44 6.11 22.06
C GLU A 174 0.60 7.61 21.81
N ASP A 175 0.48 8.03 20.55
CA ASP A 175 0.55 9.44 20.16
C ASP A 175 -0.45 9.77 19.04
N THR A 176 -1.50 10.51 19.39
CA THR A 176 -2.48 10.98 18.41
C THR A 176 -1.91 11.93 17.36
N ALA A 177 -0.73 12.54 17.59
CA ALA A 177 -0.06 13.37 16.60
C ALA A 177 0.42 12.57 15.37
N ALA A 178 0.51 11.24 15.47
CA ALA A 178 0.71 10.35 14.34
C ALA A 178 -0.36 10.51 13.24
N LEU A 179 -1.53 11.08 13.58
CA LEU A 179 -2.60 11.38 12.62
C LEU A 179 -2.36 12.66 11.81
N THR A 180 -1.51 13.58 12.26
CA THR A 180 -1.35 14.91 11.64
C THR A 180 -0.97 14.79 10.16
N GLY A 181 0.08 14.03 9.85
CA GLY A 181 0.55 13.85 8.47
C GLY A 181 -0.51 13.22 7.56
N PRO A 182 -1.06 12.04 7.90
CA PRO A 182 -2.12 11.41 7.10
C PRO A 182 -3.36 12.28 6.91
N MET A 183 -3.82 12.99 7.94
CA MET A 183 -4.98 13.88 7.82
C MET A 183 -4.68 15.09 6.93
N GLN A 184 -3.47 15.65 7.01
CA GLN A 184 -3.04 16.73 6.13
C GLN A 184 -3.01 16.29 4.66
N VAL A 185 -2.51 15.08 4.36
CA VAL A 185 -2.53 14.53 2.99
C VAL A 185 -3.96 14.26 2.52
N LEU A 186 -4.82 13.75 3.41
CA LEU A 186 -6.23 13.54 3.11
C LEU A 186 -6.93 14.85 2.73
N GLU A 187 -6.73 15.89 3.55
CA GLU A 187 -7.34 17.22 3.38
C GLU A 187 -6.81 17.95 2.15
N SER A 188 -5.49 18.07 2.03
CA SER A 188 -4.86 18.93 1.02
C SER A 188 -4.72 18.33 -0.37
N ARG A 189 -4.78 16.98 -0.50
CA ARG A 189 -4.53 16.30 -1.78
C ARG A 189 -5.62 15.33 -2.16
N ALA A 190 -5.92 14.38 -1.28
CA ALA A 190 -6.76 13.25 -1.63
C ALA A 190 -8.25 13.62 -1.81
N LEU A 191 -8.81 14.41 -0.89
CA LEU A 191 -10.20 14.86 -1.01
C LEU A 191 -10.43 15.83 -2.18
N PRO A 192 -9.56 16.83 -2.45
CA PRO A 192 -9.68 17.66 -3.65
C PRO A 192 -9.71 16.83 -4.95
N TRP A 193 -8.78 15.87 -5.09
CA TRP A 193 -8.74 14.95 -6.23
C TRP A 193 -10.04 14.11 -6.33
N LEU A 194 -10.50 13.56 -5.20
CA LEU A 194 -11.69 12.74 -5.17
C LEU A 194 -12.92 13.56 -5.58
N LEU A 195 -13.10 14.74 -4.98
CA LEU A 195 -14.25 15.61 -5.24
C LEU A 195 -14.34 16.10 -6.68
N ALA A 196 -13.20 16.25 -7.37
CA ALA A 196 -13.18 16.63 -8.78
C ALA A 196 -13.97 15.64 -9.67
N HIS A 197 -14.07 14.37 -9.28
CA HIS A 197 -14.85 13.35 -10.01
C HIS A 197 -16.36 13.64 -10.03
N LEU A 198 -16.87 14.48 -9.12
CA LEU A 198 -18.28 14.86 -9.11
C LEU A 198 -18.65 15.82 -10.25
N GLU A 199 -17.68 16.53 -10.81
CA GLU A 199 -17.89 17.63 -11.75
C GLU A 199 -17.10 17.48 -13.06
N ASN A 200 -16.00 16.72 -13.04
CA ASN A 200 -15.13 16.50 -14.19
C ASN A 200 -15.06 15.01 -14.58
N PRO A 201 -15.57 14.61 -15.76
CA PRO A 201 -15.54 13.22 -16.22
C PRO A 201 -14.11 12.71 -16.49
N ASP A 202 -13.14 13.60 -16.65
CA ASP A 202 -11.72 13.28 -16.86
C ASP A 202 -10.88 13.40 -15.56
N ALA A 203 -11.51 13.57 -14.39
CA ALA A 203 -10.80 13.70 -13.11
C ALA A 203 -9.88 12.51 -12.79
N TRP A 204 -10.20 11.31 -13.30
CA TRP A 204 -9.38 10.12 -13.15
C TRP A 204 -8.02 10.22 -13.87
N ARG A 205 -7.90 11.12 -14.87
CA ARG A 205 -6.65 11.41 -15.58
C ARG A 205 -5.78 12.42 -14.87
N ALA A 206 -6.33 13.15 -13.90
CA ALA A 206 -5.54 14.08 -13.10
C ALA A 206 -4.42 13.27 -12.42
N PRO A 207 -3.15 13.66 -12.58
CA PRO A 207 -2.07 12.97 -11.90
C PRO A 207 -2.38 12.95 -10.40
N PHE A 208 -2.11 11.81 -9.74
CA PHE A 208 -2.03 11.79 -8.28
C PHE A 208 -0.99 12.85 -7.93
N LEU A 209 -1.43 13.96 -7.33
CA LEU A 209 -0.62 15.15 -7.14
C LEU A 209 0.67 14.79 -6.38
N THR A 210 1.76 14.60 -7.12
CA THR A 210 3.09 14.34 -6.58
C THR A 210 3.86 15.66 -6.57
N GLY A 211 4.23 16.12 -5.38
CA GLY A 211 5.10 17.27 -5.19
C GLY A 211 4.38 18.61 -4.90
N PRO A 212 5.14 19.66 -4.56
CA PRO A 212 4.62 20.97 -4.16
C PRO A 212 3.95 21.76 -5.30
N ALA A 213 4.17 21.40 -6.56
CA ALA A 213 3.62 22.10 -7.73
C ALA A 213 2.13 21.81 -8.02
N ALA A 214 1.45 21.11 -7.11
CA ALA A 214 0.05 20.73 -7.23
C ALA A 214 -0.95 21.78 -6.72
N LEU A 215 -0.45 22.91 -6.21
CA LEU A 215 -1.24 23.97 -5.59
C LEU A 215 -0.95 25.36 -6.18
N ASP A 216 -0.24 25.43 -7.31
CA ASP A 216 -0.01 26.66 -8.07
C ASP A 216 -0.94 26.75 -9.30
#